data_AF-A0A351ELK9-F1
#
_entry.id   AF-A0A351ELK9-F1
#
_cell.length_a   1.000
_cell.length_b   1.000
_cell.length_c   1.000
_cell.angle_alpha   90.00
_cell.angle_beta   90.00
_cell.angle_gamma   90.00
#
_symmetry.space_group_name_H-M   'P 1'
#
loop_
_entity.id
_entity.type
_entity.pdbx_description
1 polymer ?
#
loop_
_entity_poly.entity_id
_entity_poly.type
_entity_poly.pdbx_seq_one_letter_code
_entity_poly.pdbx_strand_id
1 'polypeptide(L)' 'PAMRIAGGSDEVMRNIVGERVLGLPKEPGIDTTSPFRELKVGTQRSE' A
#
# COMPACT_ATOMS: atom_id res chain seq x y z
N PRO A 1 15.59 -17.91 3.71
CA PRO A 1 15.71 -16.79 4.69
C PRO A 1 15.37 -15.41 4.10
N ALA A 2 15.87 -15.07 2.90
CA ALA A 2 15.65 -13.76 2.27
C ALA A 2 14.21 -13.51 1.76
N MET A 3 13.47 -14.55 1.36
CA MET A 3 12.11 -14.37 0.80
C MET A 3 11.11 -13.75 1.78
N ARG A 4 11.24 -14.02 3.09
CA ARG A 4 10.35 -13.46 4.12
C ARG A 4 10.55 -11.97 4.39
N ILE A 5 11.54 -11.33 3.77
CA ILE A 5 11.82 -9.89 3.94
C ILE A 5 11.84 -9.20 2.59
N ALA A 6 12.53 -9.78 1.59
CA ALA A 6 12.66 -9.20 0.25
C ALA A 6 11.35 -9.27 -0.58
N GLY A 7 10.43 -10.17 -0.23
CA GLY A 7 9.09 -10.27 -0.83
C GLY A 7 7.98 -9.57 -0.02
N GLY A 8 8.36 -8.84 1.03
CA GLY A 8 7.47 -8.38 2.09
C GLY A 8 7.57 -9.27 3.34
N SER A 9 7.33 -8.68 4.52
CA SER A 9 7.22 -9.48 5.74
C SER A 9 6.01 -10.40 5.67
N ASP A 10 6.06 -11.51 6.39
CA ASP A 10 4.91 -12.44 6.49
C ASP A 10 3.64 -11.70 6.97
N GLU A 11 3.81 -10.69 7.83
CA GLU A 11 2.74 -9.80 8.30
C GLU A 11 2.15 -8.95 7.17
N VAL A 12 3.00 -8.30 6.36
CA VAL A 12 2.56 -7.49 5.21
C VAL A 12 1.85 -8.37 4.17
N MET A 13 2.38 -9.56 3.89
CA MET A 13 1.78 -10.49 2.93
C MET A 13 0.40 -10.96 3.39
N ARG A 14 0.21 -11.20 4.70
CA ARG A 14 -1.08 -11.59 5.26
C ARG A 14 -2.12 -10.48 5.11
N ASN A 15 -1.72 -9.23 5.34
CA ASN A 15 -2.59 -8.07 5.14
C ASN A 15 -2.96 -7.89 3.65
N ILE A 16 -1.99 -8.03 2.74
CA ILE A 16 -2.23 -7.96 1.28
C ILE A 16 -3.27 -9.00 0.83
N VAL A 17 -3.14 -10.26 1.28
CA VAL A 17 -4.10 -11.32 0.95
C VAL A 17 -5.47 -11.02 1.56
N GLY A 18 -5.52 -10.56 2.82
CA GLY A 18 -6.76 -10.15 3.48
C GLY A 18 -7.52 -9.08 2.69
N GLU A 19 -6.84 -8.02 2.30
CA GLU A 19 -7.46 -6.88 1.60
C GLU A 19 -7.76 -7.16 0.13
N ARG A 20 -6.78 -7.68 -0.62
CA ARG A 20 -6.87 -7.75 -2.09
C ARG A 20 -7.47 -9.04 -2.63
N VAL A 21 -7.40 -10.13 -1.88
CA VAL A 21 -7.93 -11.44 -2.30
C VAL A 21 -9.22 -11.76 -1.55
N LEU A 22 -9.23 -11.58 -0.23
CA LEU A 22 -10.37 -11.93 0.62
C LEU A 22 -11.37 -10.78 0.81
N GLY A 23 -11.03 -9.55 0.40
CA GLY A 23 -11.92 -8.40 0.49
C GLY A 23 -12.19 -7.93 1.92
N LEU A 24 -11.31 -8.27 2.87
CA LEU A 24 -11.42 -7.78 4.25
C LEU A 24 -11.23 -6.26 4.29
N PRO A 25 -11.85 -5.56 5.26
CA PRO A 25 -11.63 -4.14 5.45
C PRO A 25 -10.13 -3.84 5.59
N LYS A 26 -9.65 -2.92 4.76
CA LYS A 26 -8.29 -2.41 4.85
C LYS A 26 -8.08 -1.69 6.18
N GLU A 27 -6.90 -1.85 6.76
CA GLU A 27 -6.55 -1.10 7.96
C GLU A 27 -6.54 0.41 7.69
N PRO A 28 -6.93 1.25 8.67
CA PRO A 28 -6.89 2.71 8.51
C PRO A 28 -5.48 3.17 8.12
N GLY A 29 -5.34 3.69 6.91
CA GLY A 29 -4.08 4.17 6.37
C GLY A 29 -4.28 5.46 5.59
N ILE A 30 -3.18 6.03 5.06
CA ILE A 30 -3.28 7.12 4.10
C ILE A 30 -4.13 6.63 2.92
N ASP A 31 -5.23 7.32 2.65
CA ASP A 31 -6.18 6.95 1.61
C ASP A 31 -5.47 6.84 0.26
N THR A 32 -5.47 5.64 -0.33
CA THR A 32 -4.80 5.31 -1.60
C THR A 32 -5.77 5.30 -2.78
N THR A 33 -6.95 5.88 -2.65
CA THR A 33 -7.87 6.04 -3.79
C THR A 33 -7.31 6.98 -4.85
N SER A 34 -6.54 7.99 -4.44
CA SER A 34 -5.91 8.93 -5.35
C SER A 34 -4.52 8.46 -5.81
N PRO A 35 -4.24 8.41 -7.13
CA PRO A 35 -2.90 8.24 -7.66
C PRO A 35 -1.90 9.25 -7.08
N PHE A 36 -0.62 8.88 -7.00
CA PHE A 36 0.42 9.74 -6.39
C PHE A 36 0.48 11.16 -6.99
N ARG A 37 0.29 11.29 -8.31
CA ARG A 37 0.23 12.58 -9.03
C ARG A 37 -0.97 13.47 -8.64
N GLU A 38 -1.99 12.91 -8.01
CA GLU A 38 -3.18 13.63 -7.56
C GLU A 38 -3.07 14.06 -6.09
N LEU A 39 -1.98 13.70 -5.40
CA LEU A 39 -1.75 14.09 -4.01
C LEU A 39 -1.34 15.56 -3.93
N LYS A 40 -2.01 16.35 -3.09
CA LYS A 40 -1.59 17.73 -2.79
C LYS A 40 -0.32 17.73 -1.92
N VAL A 41 0.82 17.42 -2.53
CA VAL A 41 2.15 17.49 -1.93
C VAL A 41 2.94 18.63 -2.54
N GLY A 42 3.72 19.35 -1.74
CA GLY A 42 4.46 20.55 -2.18
C GLY A 42 5.62 20.28 -3.14
N THR A 43 5.83 19.04 -3.57
CA THR A 43 6.95 18.60 -4.41
C THR A 43 6.55 18.35 -5.87
N GLN A 44 5.28 18.51 -6.23
CA GLN A 44 4.85 18.34 -7.62
C GLN A 44 5.32 19.52 -8.48
N ARG A 45 6.06 19.26 -9.56
CA ARG A 45 6.38 20.28 -10.57
C ARG A 45 5.13 20.55 -11.41
N SER A 46 4.70 21.80 -11.45
CA SER A 46 3.76 22.28 -12.46
C SER A 46 4.50 22.41 -13.79
N GLU A 47 4.07 21.65 -14.80
CA GLU A 47 4.38 21.95 -16.20
C GLU A 47 3.55 23.14 -16.70
#